data_AF-A0A0C6G2L8-F1
#
_entry.id   AF-A0A0C6G2L8-F1
#
_cell.length_a   1.000
_cell.length_b   1.000
_cell.length_c   1.000
_cell.angle_alpha   90.00
_cell.angle_beta   90.00
_cell.angle_gamma   90.00
#
_symmetry.space_group_name_H-M   'P 1'
#
loop_
_entity.id
_entity.type
_entity.pdbx_description
1 polymer ?
#
loop_
_entity_poly.entity_id
_entity_poly.type
_entity_poly.pdbx_seq_one_letter_code
_entity_poly.pdbx_strand_id
1 'polypeptide(L)'
;MTAAPRSPRALKIAVGAGLAVLAAHLAQWCGPDVEARLFPVLGAQALTDVVRTGSEVCFTWRFDKRREARAVDAGWTLRTGARVYPYQAVRQGPDSLGPRLAGALVDRPAGSGQWTRKCIALPPELGAKGLRLPFQITGFLEYETAATGRLWSVREETARVTVP
;
A
#
# COMPACT_ATOMS: atom_id res chain seq x y z
N MET A 1 5.91 61.15 -10.51
CA MET A 1 5.19 60.05 -9.82
C MET A 1 6.21 59.22 -9.05
N THR A 2 6.31 59.41 -7.74
CA THR A 2 7.24 58.68 -6.86
C THR A 2 6.54 57.44 -6.30
N ALA A 3 7.06 56.25 -6.59
CA ALA A 3 6.53 55.01 -6.03
C ALA A 3 6.74 54.98 -4.51
N ALA A 4 5.67 54.76 -3.75
CA ALA A 4 5.74 54.69 -2.29
C ALA A 4 6.61 53.49 -1.85
N PRO A 5 7.50 53.65 -0.86
CA PRO A 5 8.35 52.58 -0.38
C PRO A 5 7.51 51.45 0.23
N ARG A 6 7.69 50.21 -0.26
CA ARG A 6 7.04 49.03 0.31
C ARG A 6 7.48 48.85 1.76
N SER A 7 6.51 48.72 2.69
CA SER A 7 6.85 48.59 4.11
C SER A 7 7.63 47.29 4.36
N PRO A 8 8.70 47.32 5.18
CA PRO A 8 9.46 46.12 5.52
C PRO A 8 8.62 45.04 6.24
N ARG A 9 7.46 45.43 6.80
CA ARG A 9 6.47 44.50 7.36
C ARG A 9 5.80 43.66 6.27
N ALA A 10 5.44 44.26 5.14
CA ALA A 10 4.81 43.54 4.03
C ALA A 10 5.75 42.46 3.44
N LEU A 11 7.05 42.76 3.33
CA LEU A 11 8.05 41.79 2.88
C LEU A 11 8.18 40.62 3.87
N LYS A 12 8.27 40.89 5.18
CA LYS A 12 8.36 39.84 6.21
C LYS A 12 7.15 38.92 6.20
N ILE A 13 5.94 39.49 6.05
CA ILE A 13 4.70 38.71 5.95
C ILE A 13 4.73 37.84 4.68
N ALA A 14 5.12 38.41 3.54
CA ALA A 14 5.19 37.67 2.28
C ALA A 14 6.20 36.51 2.35
N VAL A 15 7.38 36.73 2.93
CA VAL A 15 8.39 35.68 3.15
C VAL A 15 7.87 34.60 4.08
N GLY A 16 7.25 34.97 5.21
CA GLY A 16 6.67 34.01 6.15
C GLY A 16 5.57 33.17 5.51
N ALA A 17 4.67 33.79 4.73
CA ALA A 17 3.63 33.09 3.98
C ALA A 17 4.23 32.13 2.94
N GLY A 18 5.25 32.57 2.19
CA GLY A 18 5.94 31.72 1.21
C GLY A 18 6.60 30.50 1.85
N LEU A 19 7.25 30.66 3.00
CA LEU A 19 7.84 29.56 3.76
C LEU A 19 6.78 28.58 4.27
N ALA A 20 5.65 29.08 4.76
CA ALA A 20 4.54 28.23 5.22
C ALA A 20 3.95 27.40 4.06
N VAL A 21 3.76 28.01 2.88
CA VAL A 21 3.28 27.32 1.68
C VAL A 21 4.27 26.24 1.22
N LEU A 22 5.56 26.55 1.23
CA LEU A 22 6.62 25.59 0.87
C LEU A 22 6.65 24.42 1.85
N ALA A 23 6.59 24.69 3.16
CA ALA A 23 6.56 23.65 4.19
C ALA A 23 5.33 22.74 4.04
N ALA A 24 4.16 23.31 3.76
CA ALA A 24 2.95 22.54 3.51
C ALA A 24 3.08 21.63 2.27
N HIS A 25 3.66 22.14 1.17
CA HIS A 25 3.91 21.35 -0.03
C HIS A 25 4.89 20.20 0.24
N LEU A 26 6.00 20.47 0.92
CA LEU A 26 6.98 19.45 1.27
C LEU A 26 6.37 18.36 2.19
N ALA A 27 5.52 18.76 3.14
CA ALA A 27 4.81 17.82 4.00
C ALA A 27 3.86 16.92 3.20
N GLN A 28 3.13 17.45 2.22
CA GLN A 28 2.24 16.63 1.38
C GLN A 28 3.01 15.68 0.45
N TRP A 29 4.15 16.12 -0.08
CA TRP A 29 4.96 15.33 -1.01
C TRP A 29 5.75 14.22 -0.31
N CYS A 30 6.39 14.52 0.82
CA CYS A 30 7.29 13.58 1.50
C CYS A 30 6.68 12.97 2.76
N GLY A 31 5.61 13.55 3.30
CA GLY A 31 4.93 13.08 4.51
C GLY A 31 4.52 11.61 4.45
N PRO A 32 3.88 11.12 3.38
CA PRO A 32 3.51 9.70 3.26
C PRO A 32 4.70 8.75 3.39
N ASP A 33 5.80 9.03 2.69
CA ASP A 33 6.99 8.18 2.70
C ASP A 33 7.72 8.22 4.04
N VAL A 34 7.81 9.40 4.66
CA VAL A 34 8.39 9.59 5.99
C VAL A 34 7.56 8.83 7.02
N GLU A 35 6.23 8.91 6.92
CA GLU A 35 5.32 8.19 7.81
C GLU A 35 5.43 6.67 7.63
N ALA A 36 5.45 6.16 6.40
CA ALA A 36 5.63 4.72 6.12
C ALA A 36 6.94 4.18 6.74
N ARG A 37 8.01 4.99 6.71
CA ARG A 37 9.33 4.58 7.23
C ARG A 37 9.43 4.67 8.75
N LEU A 38 8.94 5.75 9.34
CA LEU A 38 9.09 6.02 10.78
C LEU A 38 7.98 5.38 11.63
N PHE A 39 6.78 5.27 11.06
CA PHE A 39 5.59 4.80 11.75
C PHE A 39 4.85 3.76 10.88
N PRO A 40 5.47 2.64 10.50
CA PRO A 40 4.81 1.66 9.64
C PRO A 40 3.55 1.09 10.30
N VAL A 41 2.49 0.94 9.50
CA VAL A 41 1.25 0.25 9.86
C VAL A 41 1.48 -1.26 9.91
N LEU A 42 2.30 -1.80 9.00
CA LEU A 42 2.61 -3.22 8.92
C LEU A 42 3.92 -3.57 9.65
N GLY A 43 3.91 -4.72 10.31
CA GLY A 43 5.05 -5.32 11.00
C GLY A 43 5.57 -6.55 10.28
N ALA A 44 5.78 -7.63 11.05
CA ALA A 44 6.18 -8.90 10.45
C ALA A 44 5.09 -9.37 9.49
N GLN A 45 5.50 -9.93 8.35
CA GLN A 45 4.58 -10.34 7.31
C GLN A 45 5.14 -11.51 6.50
N ALA A 46 4.23 -12.35 6.00
CA ALA A 46 4.57 -13.51 5.19
C ALA A 46 3.43 -13.84 4.21
N LEU A 47 3.79 -14.26 3.00
CA LEU A 47 2.87 -14.95 2.08
C LEU A 47 3.09 -16.46 2.24
N THR A 48 2.07 -17.17 2.67
CA THR A 48 2.07 -18.63 2.91
C THR A 48 1.06 -19.31 2.02
N ASP A 49 1.09 -20.65 1.98
CA ASP A 49 0.08 -21.47 1.31
C ASP A 49 -0.12 -21.08 -0.17
N VAL A 50 0.99 -20.79 -0.86
CA VAL A 50 0.97 -20.33 -2.25
C VAL A 50 0.71 -21.52 -3.17
N VAL A 51 -0.44 -21.53 -3.84
CA VAL A 51 -0.91 -22.62 -4.70
C VAL A 51 -1.31 -22.08 -6.06
N ARG A 52 -0.80 -22.73 -7.12
CA ARG A 52 -1.26 -22.48 -8.51
C ARG A 52 -2.53 -23.30 -8.76
N THR A 53 -3.62 -22.66 -9.14
CA THR A 53 -4.93 -23.29 -9.38
C THR A 53 -5.47 -22.87 -10.74
N GLY A 54 -5.23 -23.69 -11.76
CA GLY A 54 -5.65 -23.37 -13.13
C GLY A 54 -5.00 -22.08 -13.64
N SER A 55 -5.83 -21.06 -13.89
CA SER A 55 -5.42 -19.73 -14.36
C SER A 55 -5.21 -18.72 -13.22
N GLU A 56 -5.04 -19.16 -11.98
CA GLU A 56 -4.86 -18.30 -10.82
C GLU A 56 -3.70 -18.79 -9.94
N VAL A 57 -3.11 -17.87 -9.17
CA VAL A 57 -2.28 -18.20 -8.02
C VAL A 57 -2.96 -17.68 -6.76
N CYS A 58 -3.18 -18.58 -5.81
CA CYS A 58 -3.82 -18.29 -4.55
C CYS A 58 -2.80 -18.34 -3.41
N PHE A 59 -2.91 -17.45 -2.42
CA PHE A 59 -2.02 -17.43 -1.26
C PHE A 59 -2.73 -16.94 0.01
N THR A 60 -2.14 -17.19 1.17
CA THR A 60 -2.53 -16.58 2.45
C THR A 60 -1.51 -15.51 2.80
N TRP A 61 -1.94 -14.31 3.16
CA TRP A 61 -1.05 -13.26 3.63
C TRP A 61 -1.20 -13.06 5.14
N ARG A 62 -0.16 -13.42 5.90
CA ARG A 62 -0.09 -13.23 7.35
C ARG A 62 0.66 -11.95 7.66
N PHE A 63 0.20 -11.17 8.61
CA PHE A 63 0.82 -9.89 8.95
C PHE A 63 0.51 -9.45 10.37
N ASP A 64 1.41 -8.64 10.95
CA ASP A 64 1.17 -7.91 12.18
C ASP A 64 0.80 -6.47 11.86
N LYS A 65 -0.33 -5.99 12.39
CA LYS A 65 -0.71 -4.59 12.30
C LYS A 65 -0.20 -3.86 13.54
N ARG A 66 0.70 -2.90 13.38
CA ARG A 66 1.36 -2.19 14.48
C ARG A 66 0.52 -1.08 15.09
N ARG A 67 -0.38 -0.49 14.30
CA ARG A 67 -1.25 0.60 14.73
C ARG A 67 -2.58 0.60 13.98
N GLU A 68 -3.56 1.28 14.55
CA GLU A 68 -4.86 1.46 13.92
C GLU A 68 -4.75 2.34 12.66
N ALA A 69 -5.30 1.86 11.56
CA ALA A 69 -5.33 2.53 10.27
C ALA A 69 -6.38 1.85 9.39
N ARG A 70 -7.03 2.59 8.50
CA ARG A 70 -8.03 2.11 7.57
C ARG A 70 -7.40 1.83 6.23
N ALA A 71 -7.32 0.58 5.79
CA ALA A 71 -6.88 0.27 4.43
C ALA A 71 -7.84 0.82 3.36
N VAL A 72 -7.33 1.59 2.41
CA VAL A 72 -8.12 2.15 1.30
C VAL A 72 -7.96 1.35 0.02
N ASP A 73 -6.78 0.75 -0.20
CA ASP A 73 -6.47 -0.02 -1.38
C ASP A 73 -5.46 -1.13 -1.07
N ALA A 74 -5.47 -2.17 -1.88
CA ALA A 74 -4.52 -3.27 -1.81
C ALA A 74 -4.38 -3.94 -3.18
N GLY A 75 -3.15 -4.24 -3.58
CA GLY A 75 -2.90 -4.89 -4.86
C GLY A 75 -1.65 -5.75 -4.84
N TRP A 76 -1.67 -6.81 -5.65
CA TRP A 76 -0.51 -7.65 -5.92
C TRP A 76 -0.18 -7.68 -7.41
N THR A 77 1.11 -7.75 -7.69
CA THR A 77 1.73 -7.91 -9.00
C THR A 77 2.50 -9.21 -9.05
N LEU A 78 2.65 -9.73 -10.27
CA LEU A 78 3.54 -10.84 -10.55
C LEU A 78 4.77 -10.32 -11.30
N ARG A 79 5.95 -10.85 -11.00
CA ARG A 79 7.19 -10.47 -11.68
C ARG A 79 7.95 -11.70 -12.13
N THR A 80 8.42 -11.71 -13.38
CA THR A 80 9.30 -12.76 -13.90
C THR A 80 10.45 -12.12 -14.68
N GLY A 81 11.68 -12.29 -14.21
CA GLY A 81 12.83 -11.53 -14.71
C GLY A 81 12.59 -10.02 -14.67
N ALA A 82 12.70 -9.35 -15.82
CA ALA A 82 12.42 -7.92 -15.97
C ALA A 82 10.94 -7.58 -16.19
N ARG A 83 10.08 -8.58 -16.44
CA ARG A 83 8.67 -8.37 -16.78
C ARG A 83 7.82 -8.21 -15.53
N VAL A 84 6.97 -7.19 -15.53
CA VAL A 84 5.98 -6.92 -14.48
C VAL A 84 4.59 -7.13 -15.06
N TYR A 85 3.79 -7.95 -14.38
CA TYR A 85 2.37 -8.09 -14.61
C TYR A 85 1.65 -7.16 -13.64
N PRO A 86 0.92 -6.15 -14.14
CA PRO A 86 0.36 -5.09 -13.31
C PRO A 86 -0.70 -5.61 -12.34
N TYR A 87 -1.09 -4.73 -11.42
CA TYR A 87 -2.01 -5.04 -10.33
C TYR A 87 -3.26 -5.71 -10.82
N GLN A 88 -3.55 -6.86 -10.22
CA GLN A 88 -4.72 -7.63 -10.56
C GLN A 88 -5.76 -7.48 -9.47
N ALA A 89 -7.02 -7.32 -9.90
CA ALA A 89 -8.15 -7.32 -8.99
C ALA A 89 -8.17 -8.65 -8.23
N VAL A 90 -8.05 -8.56 -6.91
CA VAL A 90 -8.07 -9.73 -6.03
C VAL A 90 -9.50 -10.26 -6.01
N ARG A 91 -9.72 -11.50 -6.43
CA ARG A 91 -10.99 -12.17 -6.15
C ARG A 91 -11.10 -12.40 -4.65
N GLN A 92 -12.10 -11.77 -4.03
CA GLN A 92 -12.38 -11.96 -2.62
C GLN A 92 -13.20 -13.24 -2.45
N GLY A 93 -12.63 -14.24 -1.75
CA GLY A 93 -13.40 -15.40 -1.31
C GLY A 93 -14.21 -15.08 -0.05
N PRO A 94 -15.31 -15.79 0.22
CA PRO A 94 -16.08 -15.61 1.46
C PRO A 94 -15.22 -15.83 2.73
N ASP A 95 -14.24 -16.75 2.67
CA ASP A 95 -13.31 -17.02 3.77
C ASP A 95 -12.32 -15.87 4.04
N SER A 96 -12.16 -14.96 3.07
CA SER A 96 -11.24 -13.82 3.16
C SER A 96 -11.72 -12.71 4.10
N LEU A 97 -12.96 -12.79 4.60
CA LEU A 97 -13.57 -11.78 5.46
C LEU A 97 -13.58 -12.17 6.95
N GLY A 98 -13.31 -13.43 7.30
CA GLY A 98 -13.69 -13.88 8.65
C GLY A 98 -15.18 -13.59 8.94
N PRO A 99 -15.64 -13.71 10.19
CA PRO A 99 -17.06 -13.58 10.54
C PRO A 99 -17.62 -12.15 10.52
N ARG A 100 -16.97 -11.17 9.88
CA ARG A 100 -17.47 -9.79 9.79
C ARG A 100 -17.55 -9.37 8.32
N LEU A 101 -18.62 -8.67 7.97
CA LEU A 101 -19.06 -8.34 6.60
C LEU A 101 -18.03 -7.50 5.81
N ALA A 102 -18.30 -7.30 4.51
CA ALA A 102 -17.49 -6.55 3.55
C ALA A 102 -16.72 -5.37 4.20
N GLY A 103 -15.39 -5.42 4.15
CA GLY A 103 -14.49 -4.49 4.87
C GLY A 103 -13.67 -5.11 6.01
N ALA A 104 -13.77 -6.41 6.24
CA ALA A 104 -13.35 -7.08 7.48
C ALA A 104 -11.86 -7.09 7.87
N LEU A 105 -10.94 -6.65 7.01
CA LEU A 105 -9.50 -6.56 7.32
C LEU A 105 -9.00 -5.13 7.47
N VAL A 106 -9.83 -4.17 7.08
CA VAL A 106 -9.45 -2.80 6.75
C VAL A 106 -9.38 -1.92 8.01
N ASP A 107 -10.27 -2.15 8.98
CA ASP A 107 -10.44 -1.32 10.19
C ASP A 107 -10.17 -2.09 11.51
N ARG A 108 -9.42 -3.18 11.45
CA ARG A 108 -9.09 -3.96 12.66
C ARG A 108 -8.14 -3.19 13.59
N PRO A 109 -8.22 -3.36 14.92
CA PRO A 109 -7.21 -2.87 15.85
C PRO A 109 -5.82 -3.45 15.55
N ALA A 110 -4.79 -2.86 16.15
CA ALA A 110 -3.44 -3.40 16.13
C ALA A 110 -3.41 -4.85 16.65
N GLY A 111 -2.51 -5.66 16.08
CA GLY A 111 -2.33 -7.07 16.40
C GLY A 111 -2.14 -7.95 15.17
N SER A 112 -1.82 -9.22 15.43
CA SER A 112 -1.57 -10.23 14.40
C SER A 112 -2.84 -10.65 13.66
N GLY A 113 -2.71 -10.83 12.35
CA GLY A 113 -3.80 -11.15 11.44
C GLY A 113 -3.38 -11.97 10.24
N GLN A 114 -4.37 -12.42 9.48
CA GLN A 114 -4.14 -13.07 8.20
C GLN A 114 -5.28 -12.77 7.22
N TRP A 115 -4.92 -12.77 5.94
CA TRP A 115 -5.83 -12.73 4.81
C TRP A 115 -5.76 -14.06 4.06
N THR A 116 -6.80 -14.87 4.19
CA THR A 116 -6.84 -16.21 3.59
C THR A 116 -7.29 -16.17 2.13
N ARG A 117 -6.68 -17.04 1.31
CA ARG A 117 -7.08 -17.37 -0.06
C ARG A 117 -7.26 -16.15 -0.97
N LYS A 118 -6.18 -15.38 -1.13
CA LYS A 118 -6.04 -14.33 -2.14
C LYS A 118 -5.67 -14.93 -3.47
N CYS A 119 -6.59 -14.89 -4.43
CA CYS A 119 -6.32 -15.36 -5.78
C CYS A 119 -6.15 -14.17 -6.72
N ILE A 120 -5.05 -14.19 -7.48
CA ILE A 120 -4.78 -13.28 -8.59
C ILE A 120 -4.63 -14.11 -9.85
N ALA A 121 -5.04 -13.57 -11.00
CA ALA A 121 -4.92 -14.30 -12.25
C ALA A 121 -3.45 -14.54 -12.59
N LEU A 122 -3.19 -15.75 -13.09
CA LEU A 122 -1.90 -16.18 -13.55
C LEU A 122 -1.89 -16.01 -15.07
N PRO A 123 -1.07 -15.10 -15.62
CA PRO A 123 -0.90 -14.94 -17.06
C PRO A 123 -0.68 -16.30 -17.73
N PRO A 124 -1.24 -16.55 -18.93
CA PRO A 124 -1.10 -17.83 -19.61
C PRO A 124 0.35 -18.31 -19.75
N GLU A 125 1.32 -17.41 -19.92
CA GLU A 125 2.73 -17.76 -19.98
C GLU A 125 3.34 -18.26 -18.65
N LEU A 126 2.70 -17.97 -17.52
CA LEU A 126 3.09 -18.45 -16.19
C LEU A 126 2.27 -19.67 -15.73
N GLY A 127 1.10 -19.90 -16.34
CA GLY A 127 0.13 -20.93 -15.92
C GLY A 127 -0.24 -21.99 -16.96
N ALA A 128 -0.17 -21.69 -18.26
CA ALA A 128 -0.60 -22.58 -19.32
C ALA A 128 0.59 -23.31 -19.97
N LYS A 129 0.39 -24.59 -20.26
CA LYS A 129 1.24 -25.43 -21.15
C LYS A 129 2.66 -25.74 -20.65
N GLY A 130 2.78 -26.35 -19.47
CA GLY A 130 3.97 -27.13 -19.09
C GLY A 130 5.23 -26.34 -18.69
N LEU A 131 5.31 -25.04 -18.99
CA LEU A 131 6.37 -24.15 -18.52
C LEU A 131 5.97 -23.52 -17.19
N ARG A 132 6.28 -24.20 -16.09
CA ARG A 132 6.23 -23.59 -14.75
C ARG A 132 7.45 -22.68 -14.58
N LEU A 133 7.36 -21.48 -15.16
CA LEU A 133 8.39 -20.48 -14.92
C LEU A 133 8.26 -19.96 -13.48
N PRO A 134 9.39 -19.73 -12.79
CA PRO A 134 9.38 -19.10 -11.49
C PRO A 134 8.95 -17.64 -11.62
N PHE A 135 8.23 -17.15 -10.64
CA PHE A 135 7.80 -15.76 -10.56
C PHE A 135 7.79 -15.28 -9.11
N GLN A 136 7.88 -13.97 -8.92
CA GLN A 136 7.73 -13.33 -7.61
C GLN A 136 6.36 -12.70 -7.49
N ILE A 137 5.72 -12.87 -6.34
CA ILE A 137 4.54 -12.11 -5.93
C ILE A 137 5.02 -10.94 -5.09
N THR A 138 4.64 -9.72 -5.48
CA THR A 138 4.88 -8.48 -4.73
C THR A 138 3.57 -7.73 -4.57
N GLY A 139 3.36 -7.01 -3.47
CA GLY A 139 2.12 -6.27 -3.28
C GLY A 139 2.29 -4.99 -2.47
N PHE A 140 1.20 -4.26 -2.33
CA PHE A 140 1.09 -3.09 -1.47
C PHE A 140 -0.24 -3.10 -0.72
N LEU A 141 -0.27 -2.36 0.39
CA LEU A 141 -1.50 -1.81 0.94
C LEU A 141 -1.35 -0.32 1.12
N GLU A 142 -2.46 0.36 0.95
CA GLU A 142 -2.59 1.77 1.19
C GLU A 142 -3.54 2.02 2.35
N TYR A 143 -3.19 2.92 3.24
CA TYR A 143 -3.89 3.17 4.50
C TYR A 143 -4.17 4.66 4.74
N GLU A 144 -5.34 4.96 5.27
CA GLU A 144 -5.64 6.20 6.00
C GLU A 144 -5.35 5.98 7.49
N THR A 145 -4.43 6.74 8.08
CA THR A 145 -4.14 6.64 9.52
C THR A 145 -4.98 7.63 10.33
N ALA A 146 -5.17 7.39 11.62
CA ALA A 146 -5.90 8.34 12.47
C ALA A 146 -5.21 9.72 12.56
N ALA A 147 -3.88 9.77 12.41
CA ALA A 147 -3.09 10.99 12.51
C ALA A 147 -3.13 11.84 11.22
N THR A 148 -3.11 11.20 10.06
CA THR A 148 -2.89 11.89 8.76
C THR A 148 -3.89 11.52 7.68
N GLY A 149 -4.85 10.62 7.94
CA GLY A 149 -5.82 10.13 6.96
C GLY A 149 -6.76 11.18 6.35
N ARG A 150 -6.71 12.44 6.81
CA ARG A 150 -7.39 13.58 6.17
C ARG A 150 -6.49 14.37 5.20
N LEU A 151 -5.19 14.14 5.24
CA LEU A 151 -4.18 14.86 4.46
C LEU A 151 -3.59 13.98 3.35
N TRP A 152 -3.31 12.72 3.65
CA TRP A 152 -2.80 11.73 2.70
C TRP A 152 -3.07 10.30 3.18
N SER A 153 -2.91 9.36 2.25
CA SER A 153 -2.79 7.94 2.53
C SER A 153 -1.31 7.52 2.55
N VAL A 154 -1.02 6.41 3.22
CA VAL A 154 0.32 5.82 3.34
C VAL A 154 0.32 4.49 2.62
N ARG A 155 1.25 4.30 1.67
CA ARG A 155 1.39 3.06 0.93
C ARG A 155 2.60 2.26 1.44
N GLU A 156 2.38 1.02 1.84
CA GLU A 156 3.39 0.11 2.35
C GLU A 156 3.47 -1.16 1.51
N GLU A 157 4.69 -1.65 1.32
CA GLU A 157 4.92 -2.91 0.61
C GLU A 157 4.50 -4.12 1.46
N THR A 158 3.88 -5.11 0.80
CA THR A 158 3.59 -6.40 1.43
C THR A 158 4.81 -7.31 1.41
N ALA A 159 4.71 -8.42 2.13
CA ALA A 159 5.61 -9.55 1.99
C ALA A 159 5.73 -9.96 0.52
N ARG A 160 6.94 -10.41 0.16
CA ARG A 160 7.29 -10.91 -1.17
C ARG A 160 7.52 -12.40 -1.07
N VAL A 161 7.12 -13.16 -2.09
CA VAL A 161 7.40 -14.60 -2.15
C VAL A 161 7.77 -15.00 -3.57
N THR A 162 8.75 -15.88 -3.69
CA THR A 162 9.11 -16.51 -4.96
C THR A 162 8.37 -17.82 -5.09
N VAL A 163 7.64 -17.98 -6.18
CA VAL A 163 6.93 -19.20 -6.54
C VAL A 163 7.80 -19.95 -7.56
N PRO A 164 8.21 -21.20 -7.27
CA PRO A 164 8.99 -22.01 -8.21
C PRO A 164 8.15 -22.39 -9.43
#